data_AF-A0A1X9YGC8-F1
#
_entry.id   AF-A0A1X9YGC8-F1
#
_cell.length_a   1.000
_cell.length_b   1.000
_cell.length_c   1.000
_cell.angle_alpha   90.00
_cell.angle_beta   90.00
_cell.angle_gamma   90.00
#
_symmetry.space_group_name_H-M   'P 1'
#
loop_
_entity.id
_entity.type
_entity.pdbx_description
1 polymer ?
#
loop_
_entity_poly.entity_id
_entity_poly.type
_entity_poly.pdbx_seq_one_letter_code
_entity_poly.pdbx_strand_id
1 'polypeptide(L)'
;MPFARASHPVAMVALLLGGCGGMPTDNSTADHSVPRTGATTATAFAWPPSLVPFGDGYPAAGNSCRRVGESAATSDYLDDSAILVGCPGRPADPAAAAILSTTKGRVVAEVDGVTLISLPTADANSGLTAGATPDR
;
A
#
# COMPACT_ATOMS: atom_id res chain seq x y z
N MET A 1 -50.16 -13.39 -18.30
CA MET A 1 -50.29 -12.04 -18.88
C MET A 1 -48.90 -11.47 -19.08
N PRO A 2 -48.61 -10.86 -20.24
CA PRO A 2 -47.29 -10.78 -20.87
C PRO A 2 -46.38 -9.63 -20.41
N PHE A 3 -45.09 -9.90 -20.65
CA PHE A 3 -43.88 -9.08 -20.76
C PHE A 3 -44.05 -7.58 -21.08
N ALA A 4 -43.23 -6.75 -20.42
CA ALA A 4 -42.79 -5.46 -20.98
C ALA A 4 -41.25 -5.40 -20.94
N ARG A 5 -40.67 -5.72 -22.10
CA ARG A 5 -39.27 -5.54 -22.49
C ARG A 5 -39.19 -4.12 -23.07
N ALA A 6 -38.29 -3.26 -22.60
CA ALA A 6 -38.01 -1.99 -23.28
C ALA A 6 -36.57 -2.01 -23.80
N SER A 7 -36.47 -1.78 -25.10
CA SER A 7 -35.30 -1.97 -25.96
C SER A 7 -34.52 -0.66 -26.15
N HIS A 8 -33.21 -0.85 -26.35
CA HIS A 8 -32.12 -0.07 -26.93
C HIS A 8 -32.43 1.23 -27.71
N PRO A 9 -31.41 2.11 -27.85
CA PRO A 9 -30.65 2.01 -29.10
C PRO A 9 -29.13 1.94 -28.92
N VAL A 10 -28.57 1.05 -29.75
CA VAL A 10 -27.18 0.98 -30.18
C VAL A 10 -26.88 2.22 -31.03
N ALA A 11 -25.77 2.89 -30.75
CA ALA A 11 -25.12 3.80 -31.69
C ALA A 11 -23.65 3.41 -31.84
N MET A 12 -23.34 2.78 -32.98
CA MET A 12 -22.00 2.61 -33.53
C MET A 12 -21.65 3.82 -34.43
N VAL A 13 -20.38 3.86 -34.90
CA VAL A 13 -19.78 4.73 -35.97
C VAL A 13 -18.90 5.86 -35.36
N ALA A 14 -17.63 6.13 -35.75
CA ALA A 14 -16.71 5.64 -36.78
C ALA A 14 -15.23 5.94 -36.42
N LEU A 15 -14.32 5.25 -37.12
CA LEU A 15 -12.85 5.41 -37.18
C LEU A 15 -12.39 6.78 -37.69
N LEU A 16 -11.22 7.25 -37.23
CA LEU A 16 -10.23 7.96 -38.06
C LEU A 16 -8.79 7.60 -37.63
N LEU A 17 -7.99 7.11 -38.58
CA LEU A 17 -6.53 6.97 -38.50
C LEU A 17 -5.87 8.33 -38.80
N GLY A 18 -4.85 8.71 -38.04
CA GLY A 18 -3.98 9.83 -38.42
C GLY A 18 -2.82 10.07 -37.46
N GLY A 19 -1.58 9.94 -37.98
CA GLY A 19 -0.42 10.65 -37.43
C GLY A 19 0.78 9.78 -37.05
N CYS A 20 1.62 9.45 -38.04
CA CYS A 20 3.05 9.17 -37.81
C CYS A 20 3.80 10.47 -38.09
N GLY A 21 4.35 11.12 -37.06
CA GLY A 21 5.15 12.34 -37.16
C GLY A 21 6.37 12.21 -36.25
N GLY A 22 7.56 12.32 -36.84
CA GLY A 22 8.84 12.10 -36.16
C GLY A 22 9.62 13.36 -35.79
N MET A 23 10.54 13.15 -34.84
CA MET A 23 11.77 13.89 -34.48
C MET A 23 11.64 15.19 -33.63
N PRO A 24 12.73 15.69 -33.00
CA PRO A 24 13.46 15.17 -31.83
C PRO A 24 13.61 16.25 -30.70
N THR A 25 14.34 15.88 -29.62
CA THR A 25 14.96 16.71 -28.54
C THR A 25 14.06 17.62 -27.67
N ASP A 26 13.93 17.32 -26.37
CA ASP A 26 14.70 17.96 -25.29
C ASP A 26 14.10 17.71 -23.89
N ASN A 27 15.01 17.62 -22.93
CA ASN A 27 14.77 17.51 -21.49
C ASN A 27 13.97 18.73 -20.97
N SER A 28 12.82 18.53 -20.32
CA SER A 28 12.19 19.54 -19.46
C SER A 28 11.33 18.92 -18.37
N THR A 29 11.93 18.95 -17.19
CA THR A 29 11.38 18.96 -15.84
C THR A 29 10.24 19.98 -15.63
N ALA A 30 9.40 19.71 -14.62
CA ALA A 30 8.39 20.55 -13.97
C ALA A 30 7.07 20.73 -14.73
N ASP A 31 5.89 20.78 -14.13
CA ASP A 31 5.38 20.63 -12.77
C ASP A 31 3.86 20.69 -12.97
N HIS A 32 3.09 19.77 -12.38
CA HIS A 32 1.64 19.95 -12.20
C HIS A 32 1.26 19.39 -10.82
N SER A 33 1.85 19.99 -9.80
CA SER A 33 1.41 19.79 -8.42
C SER A 33 0.32 20.82 -8.12
N VAL A 34 -0.93 20.48 -8.40
CA VAL A 34 -2.07 21.29 -7.92
C VAL A 34 -2.02 21.27 -6.37
N PRO A 35 -1.99 22.41 -5.68
CA PRO A 35 -2.04 22.41 -4.22
C PRO A 35 -3.43 21.94 -3.80
N ARG A 36 -3.51 20.76 -3.18
CA ARG A 36 -4.71 20.35 -2.46
C ARG A 36 -4.77 21.18 -1.17
N THR A 37 -5.49 22.29 -1.22
CA THR A 37 -5.90 23.06 -0.05
C THR A 37 -6.77 22.15 0.82
N GLY A 38 -6.15 21.57 1.84
CA GLY A 38 -6.74 20.53 2.69
C GLY A 38 -5.74 19.69 3.49
N ALA A 39 -4.43 19.94 3.37
CA ALA A 39 -3.48 19.45 4.36
C ALA A 39 -3.64 20.28 5.64
N THR A 40 -4.54 19.87 6.52
CA THR A 40 -4.33 20.11 7.95
C THR A 40 -2.90 19.66 8.23
N THR A 41 -2.04 20.56 8.69
CA THR A 41 -0.72 20.23 9.21
C THR A 41 -0.94 19.30 10.39
N ALA A 42 -1.13 18.01 10.12
CA ALA A 42 -1.06 16.97 11.13
C ALA A 42 0.36 17.06 11.63
N THR A 43 0.53 17.48 12.89
CA THR A 43 1.81 17.41 13.57
C THR A 43 2.36 16.01 13.35
N ALA A 44 3.48 15.91 12.66
CA ALA A 44 4.12 14.64 12.37
C ALA A 44 4.36 13.92 13.70
N PHE A 45 3.88 12.69 13.80
CA PHE A 45 4.11 11.87 14.99
C PHE A 45 5.62 11.70 15.20
N ALA A 46 6.09 12.04 16.40
CA ALA A 46 7.47 11.84 16.79
C ALA A 46 7.65 10.36 17.17
N TRP A 47 8.43 9.63 16.37
CA TRP A 47 8.70 8.22 16.61
C TRP A 47 9.57 8.02 17.86
N PRO A 48 9.24 7.07 18.74
CA PRO A 48 10.05 6.80 19.92
C PRO A 48 11.41 6.21 19.50
N PRO A 49 12.50 6.51 20.25
CA PRO A 49 13.86 6.07 19.89
C PRO A 49 14.05 4.56 20.01
N SER A 50 13.13 3.85 20.68
CA SER A 50 13.10 2.40 20.80
C SER A 50 12.71 1.70 19.49
N LEU A 51 12.13 2.42 18.53
CA LEU A 51 11.66 1.88 17.25
C LEU A 51 12.44 2.49 16.08
N VAL A 52 12.67 1.68 15.05
CA VAL A 52 13.42 2.07 13.84
C VAL A 52 12.47 2.10 12.64
N PRO A 53 11.71 3.18 12.41
CA PRO A 53 10.74 3.24 11.31
C PRO A 53 11.41 3.44 9.94
N PHE A 54 10.85 2.81 8.91
CA PHE A 54 11.33 2.87 7.52
C PHE A 54 10.26 3.36 6.52
N GLY A 55 10.71 4.11 5.51
CA GLY A 55 9.87 4.68 4.45
C GLY A 55 8.95 5.79 4.94
N ASP A 56 8.15 6.43 4.08
CA ASP A 56 7.36 7.61 4.47
C ASP A 56 5.88 7.29 4.76
N GLY A 57 5.55 6.02 4.92
CA GLY A 57 4.20 5.54 5.23
C GLY A 57 4.00 4.09 4.80
N TYR A 58 2.92 3.48 5.29
CA TYR A 58 2.47 2.13 4.96
C TYR A 58 0.93 2.06 5.01
N PRO A 59 0.26 1.41 4.02
CA PRO A 59 0.84 0.71 2.87
C PRO A 59 1.35 1.66 1.77
N ALA A 60 0.85 2.90 1.73
CA ALA A 60 1.34 3.95 0.83
C ALA A 60 2.06 5.08 1.59
N ALA A 61 2.93 5.82 0.90
CA ALA A 61 3.59 7.00 1.46
C ALA A 61 2.57 8.04 1.95
N GLY A 62 2.90 8.74 3.03
CA GLY A 62 2.03 9.72 3.69
C GLY A 62 1.02 9.12 4.68
N ASN A 63 0.85 7.79 4.73
CA ASN A 63 0.09 7.15 5.80
C ASN A 63 0.88 7.16 7.12
N SER A 64 0.17 7.20 8.23
CA SER A 64 0.78 7.33 9.56
C SER A 64 1.54 6.08 10.03
N CYS A 65 1.10 4.89 9.63
CA CYS A 65 1.82 3.65 9.90
C CYS A 65 3.11 3.59 9.07
N ARG A 66 4.16 2.93 9.57
CA ARG A 66 5.42 2.71 8.85
C ARG A 66 5.91 1.29 9.13
N ARG A 67 6.73 0.74 8.23
CA ARG A 67 7.46 -0.51 8.54
C ARG A 67 8.47 -0.22 9.65
N VAL A 68 8.72 -1.17 10.53
CA VAL A 68 9.66 -1.01 11.65
C VAL A 68 10.74 -2.08 11.55
N GLY A 69 11.99 -1.67 11.71
CA GLY A 69 13.16 -2.52 11.69
C GLY A 69 13.57 -3.07 13.03
N GLU A 70 14.73 -3.71 13.01
CA GLU A 70 15.36 -4.34 14.16
C GLU A 70 15.83 -3.30 15.18
N SER A 71 15.41 -3.54 16.41
CA SER A 71 15.87 -2.87 17.62
C SER A 71 15.65 -3.83 18.80
N ALA A 72 16.19 -3.48 19.96
CA ALA A 72 15.95 -4.24 21.19
C ALA A 72 14.45 -4.41 21.53
N ALA A 73 13.58 -3.52 21.04
CA ALA A 73 12.14 -3.59 21.28
C ALA A 73 11.38 -4.43 20.23
N THR A 74 12.00 -4.75 19.08
CA THR A 74 11.32 -5.41 17.95
C THR A 74 11.91 -6.76 17.56
N SER A 75 13.10 -7.13 18.06
CA SER A 75 13.78 -8.38 17.71
C SER A 75 12.90 -9.63 17.89
N ASP A 76 12.07 -9.69 18.93
CA ASP A 76 11.18 -10.83 19.21
C ASP A 76 9.98 -10.94 18.25
N TYR A 77 9.74 -9.91 17.42
CA TYR A 77 8.57 -9.81 16.53
C TYR A 77 8.92 -9.80 15.05
N LEU A 78 10.21 -9.73 14.70
CA LEU A 78 10.67 -9.79 13.32
C LEU A 78 10.71 -11.25 12.87
N ASP A 79 9.93 -11.54 11.85
CA ASP A 79 9.72 -12.88 11.30
C ASP A 79 9.99 -12.80 9.80
N ASP A 80 10.77 -13.72 9.24
CA ASP A 80 11.18 -13.69 7.82
C ASP A 80 10.03 -13.95 6.85
N SER A 81 8.92 -14.49 7.35
CA SER A 81 7.66 -14.69 6.63
C SER A 81 6.65 -13.56 6.87
N ALA A 82 7.03 -12.48 7.57
CA ALA A 82 6.17 -11.34 7.83
C ALA A 82 6.91 -9.99 7.74
N ILE A 83 6.16 -8.93 7.45
CA ILE A 83 6.66 -7.57 7.69
C ILE A 83 6.09 -7.05 9.01
N LEU A 84 6.92 -6.32 9.75
CA LEU A 84 6.50 -5.64 10.97
C LEU A 84 6.14 -4.19 10.67
N VAL A 85 4.91 -3.79 11.00
CA VAL A 85 4.38 -2.44 10.80
C VAL A 85 4.05 -1.83 12.15
N GLY A 86 4.54 -0.62 12.39
CA GLY A 86 4.19 0.21 13.53
C GLY A 86 3.14 1.24 13.11
N CYS A 87 2.06 1.34 13.87
CA CYS A 87 1.04 2.36 13.72
C CYS A 87 1.02 3.22 14.99
N PRO A 88 1.21 4.55 14.90
CA PRO A 88 1.05 5.44 16.04
C PRO A 88 -0.33 5.29 16.69
N GLY A 89 -0.37 5.22 18.01
CA GLY A 89 -1.57 5.03 18.80
C GLY A 89 -1.86 3.57 19.17
N ARG A 90 -3.12 3.32 19.51
CA ARG A 90 -3.67 2.04 19.99
C ARG A 90 -4.21 1.21 18.82
N PRO A 91 -4.42 -0.11 19.00
CA PRO A 91 -4.97 -0.97 17.94
C PRO A 91 -6.33 -0.54 17.37
N ALA A 92 -7.14 0.12 18.19
CA ALA A 92 -8.46 0.62 17.81
C ALA A 92 -8.42 1.96 17.05
N ASP A 93 -7.27 2.64 17.03
CA ASP A 93 -7.14 3.90 16.30
C ASP A 93 -7.23 3.66 14.79
N PRO A 94 -7.73 4.65 14.01
CA PRO A 94 -8.08 4.44 12.60
C PRO A 94 -6.96 3.85 11.75
N ALA A 95 -5.71 4.23 12.03
CA ALA A 95 -4.54 3.76 11.28
C ALA A 95 -4.30 2.25 11.50
N ALA A 96 -4.24 1.80 12.75
CA ALA A 96 -4.04 0.38 13.08
C ALA A 96 -5.27 -0.46 12.66
N ALA A 97 -6.47 0.04 12.93
CA ALA A 97 -7.71 -0.63 12.55
C ALA A 97 -7.85 -0.82 11.03
N ALA A 98 -7.38 0.15 10.23
CA ALA A 98 -7.36 0.03 8.76
C ALA A 98 -6.42 -1.08 8.29
N ILE A 99 -5.22 -1.20 8.88
CA ILE A 99 -4.30 -2.30 8.56
C ILE A 99 -4.93 -3.65 8.94
N LEU A 100 -5.47 -3.77 10.16
CA LEU A 100 -6.04 -5.02 10.66
C LEU A 100 -7.29 -5.48 9.88
N SER A 101 -8.07 -4.54 9.33
CA SER A 101 -9.28 -4.87 8.56
C SER A 101 -9.02 -5.19 7.09
N THR A 102 -7.91 -4.70 6.53
CA THR A 102 -7.56 -4.90 5.11
C THR A 102 -6.54 -6.00 4.87
N THR A 103 -5.85 -6.43 5.92
CA THR A 103 -4.79 -7.45 5.85
C THR A 103 -5.09 -8.64 6.76
N LYS A 104 -4.29 -9.70 6.67
CA LYS A 104 -4.27 -10.81 7.66
C LYS A 104 -3.34 -10.52 8.83
N GLY A 105 -3.09 -9.24 9.10
CA GLY A 105 -2.21 -8.78 10.15
C GLY A 105 -2.73 -9.09 11.55
N ARG A 106 -1.81 -9.26 12.51
CA ARG A 106 -2.13 -9.36 13.94
C ARG A 106 -1.31 -8.38 14.75
N VAL A 107 -1.91 -7.81 15.79
CA VAL A 107 -1.17 -7.04 16.80
C VAL A 107 -0.25 -8.00 17.56
N VAL A 108 1.03 -7.63 17.68
CA VAL A 108 2.04 -8.42 18.39
C VAL A 108 2.55 -7.72 19.64
N ALA A 109 2.50 -6.39 19.68
CA ALA A 109 2.86 -5.59 20.85
C ALA A 109 2.31 -4.16 20.76
N GLU A 110 2.35 -3.46 21.89
CA GLU A 110 2.24 -2.00 21.96
C GLU A 110 3.50 -1.47 22.66
N VAL A 111 4.27 -0.63 21.98
CA VAL A 111 5.55 -0.10 22.46
C VAL A 111 5.54 1.41 22.35
N ASP A 112 5.71 2.11 23.47
CA ASP A 112 5.87 3.58 23.53
C ASP A 112 4.80 4.36 22.73
N GLY A 113 3.54 3.90 22.80
CA GLY A 113 2.42 4.51 22.10
C GLY A 113 2.36 4.18 20.60
N VAL A 114 3.03 3.11 20.15
CA VAL A 114 2.93 2.55 18.80
C VAL A 114 2.42 1.12 18.88
N THR A 115 1.39 0.83 18.11
CA THR A 115 0.89 -0.54 17.89
C THR A 115 1.76 -1.25 16.86
N LEU A 116 2.38 -2.38 17.23
CA LEU A 116 3.13 -3.24 16.33
C LEU A 116 2.24 -4.34 15.76
N ILE A 117 2.23 -4.47 14.44
CA ILE A 117 1.40 -5.38 13.67
C ILE A 117 2.30 -6.24 12.78
N SER A 118 2.25 -7.56 12.95
CA SER A 118 2.90 -8.52 12.07
C SER A 118 1.97 -8.87 10.92
N LEU A 119 2.41 -8.61 9.69
CA LEU A 119 1.67 -8.88 8.46
C LEU A 119 2.32 -10.04 7.71
N PRO A 120 1.65 -11.17 7.52
CA PRO A 120 2.22 -12.27 6.75
C PRO A 120 2.49 -11.80 5.32
N THR A 121 3.72 -11.99 4.85
CA THR A 121 4.02 -11.91 3.42
C THR A 121 3.56 -13.20 2.77
N ALA A 122 2.93 -13.11 1.60
CA ALA A 122 2.60 -14.30 0.82
C ALA A 122 3.86 -15.16 0.62
N ASP A 123 3.71 -16.47 0.41
CA ASP A 123 4.88 -17.34 0.26
C ASP A 123 5.77 -16.77 -0.84
N ALA A 124 7.02 -16.47 -0.51
CA ALA A 124 7.99 -15.98 -1.49
C ALA A 124 8.18 -16.96 -2.66
N ASN A 125 7.71 -18.21 -2.48
CA ASN A 125 7.72 -19.29 -3.45
C ASN A 125 6.37 -19.53 -4.15
N SER A 126 5.30 -18.75 -3.88
CA SER A 126 3.99 -18.93 -4.53
C SER A 126 4.06 -18.78 -6.06
N GLY A 127 5.13 -18.17 -6.59
CA GLY A 127 5.40 -18.07 -8.04
C GLY A 127 6.28 -19.18 -8.63
N LEU A 128 6.85 -20.08 -7.82
CA LEU A 128 7.83 -21.09 -8.26
C LEU A 128 7.23 -22.46 -8.59
N THR A 129 5.96 -22.72 -8.24
CA THR A 129 5.33 -24.04 -8.44
C THR A 129 4.78 -24.29 -9.85
N ALA A 130 4.95 -23.36 -10.80
CA ALA A 130 4.42 -23.49 -12.15
C ALA A 130 5.42 -24.07 -13.20
N GLY A 131 6.68 -24.35 -12.84
CA GLY A 131 7.71 -24.69 -13.84
C GLY A 131 8.62 -25.88 -13.56
N ALA A 132 8.59 -26.47 -12.35
CA ALA A 132 9.50 -27.57 -12.01
C ALA A 132 8.81 -28.93 -12.15
N THR A 133 8.70 -29.44 -13.38
CA THR A 133 8.63 -30.90 -13.58
C THR A 133 10.01 -31.49 -13.24
N PRO A 134 10.14 -32.36 -12.23
CA PRO A 134 11.37 -33.10 -12.03
C PRO A 134 11.47 -34.17 -13.13
N ASP A 135 12.34 -33.94 -14.11
CA ASP A 135 12.74 -34.97 -15.07
C ASP A 135 13.55 -36.03 -14.31
N ARG A 136 13.14 -37.29 -14.46
CA ARG A 136 13.57 -38.44 -13.66
C ARG A 136 14.51 -39.33 -14.47
#